data_AF-A0A447MY29-F1
#
_entry.id   AF-A0A447MY29-F1
#
_cell.length_a   1.000
_cell.length_b   1.000
_cell.length_c   1.000
_cell.angle_alpha   90.00
_cell.angle_beta   90.00
_cell.angle_gamma   90.00
#
_symmetry.space_group_name_H-M   'P 1'
#
loop_
_entity.id
_entity.type
_entity.pdbx_description
1 polymer ?
#
loop_
_entity_poly.entity_id
_entity_poly.type
_entity_poly.pdbx_seq_one_letter_code
_entity_poly.pdbx_strand_id
1 'polypeptide(L)'
;MGSIDVLLPLPGRHNIANALAAAALSMAVGATLTAIKAGLAALKAVPGRLFPIQLSENQLVLDDAYNANVGSMTAAVQVLSEMPGYRVLVVGDMAELGAESEACHLQVGEAAKAAGIDRVLSTGNSVRLSATPAASANILPIKPRSLRVYTLCFRSNQ
;
A
#
# COMPACT_ATOMS: atom_id res chain seq x y z
N MET A 1 6.18 -32.39 -9.58
CA MET A 1 6.18 -30.93 -9.29
C MET A 1 7.23 -30.28 -10.14
N GLY A 2 6.95 -29.10 -10.69
CA GLY A 2 7.90 -28.32 -11.51
C GLY A 2 8.02 -26.90 -10.97
N SER A 3 9.10 -26.22 -11.35
CA SER A 3 9.34 -24.81 -11.04
C SER A 3 9.45 -24.00 -12.33
N ILE A 4 9.13 -22.71 -12.28
CA ILE A 4 9.30 -21.80 -13.40
C ILE A 4 9.61 -20.39 -12.88
N ASP A 5 10.59 -19.72 -13.48
CA ASP A 5 10.91 -18.34 -13.15
C ASP A 5 9.86 -17.39 -13.72
N VAL A 6 9.36 -16.49 -12.87
CA VAL A 6 8.31 -15.51 -13.19
C VAL A 6 8.78 -14.10 -12.84
N LEU A 7 8.51 -13.15 -13.74
CA LEU A 7 8.62 -11.73 -13.46
C LEU A 7 7.23 -11.20 -13.11
N LEU A 8 7.07 -10.67 -11.90
CA LEU A 8 5.81 -10.07 -11.46
C LEU A 8 5.91 -8.54 -11.57
N PRO A 9 5.17 -7.91 -12.50
CA PRO A 9 5.23 -6.45 -12.73
C PRO A 9 4.40 -5.65 -11.70
N LEU A 10 4.37 -6.10 -10.44
CA LEU A 10 3.63 -5.45 -9.35
C LEU A 10 4.58 -5.20 -8.16
N PRO A 11 4.55 -3.99 -7.58
CA PRO A 11 5.37 -3.70 -6.40
C PRO A 11 4.84 -4.43 -5.15
N GLY A 12 5.75 -4.70 -4.20
CA GLY A 12 5.42 -5.20 -2.87
C GLY A 12 5.34 -6.73 -2.74
N ARG A 13 5.95 -7.25 -1.66
CA ARG A 13 6.07 -8.69 -1.40
C ARG A 13 4.73 -9.41 -1.24
N HIS A 14 3.70 -8.72 -0.76
CA HIS A 14 2.34 -9.28 -0.63
C HIS A 14 1.75 -9.72 -1.97
N ASN A 15 2.15 -9.09 -3.09
CA ASN A 15 1.70 -9.50 -4.41
C ASN A 15 2.30 -10.85 -4.84
N ILE A 16 3.41 -11.29 -4.24
CA ILE A 16 3.93 -12.66 -4.42
C ILE A 16 2.94 -13.66 -3.82
N ALA A 17 2.42 -13.41 -2.62
CA ALA A 17 1.41 -14.27 -2.00
C ALA A 17 0.14 -14.34 -2.85
N ASN A 18 -0.33 -13.20 -3.38
CA ASN A 18 -1.47 -13.16 -4.30
C ASN A 18 -1.19 -13.96 -5.58
N ALA A 19 0.01 -13.82 -6.17
CA ALA A 19 0.41 -14.56 -7.36
C ALA A 19 0.48 -16.08 -7.10
N LEU A 20 0.98 -16.50 -5.93
CA LEU A 20 1.01 -17.91 -5.53
C LEU A 20 -0.41 -18.48 -5.33
N ALA A 21 -1.29 -17.73 -4.68
CA ALA A 21 -2.70 -18.12 -4.53
C ALA A 21 -3.39 -18.26 -5.88
N ALA A 22 -3.20 -17.29 -6.78
CA ALA A 22 -3.73 -17.34 -8.14
C ALA A 22 -3.16 -18.53 -8.94
N ALA A 23 -1.85 -18.81 -8.80
CA ALA A 23 -1.21 -19.95 -9.43
C ALA A 23 -1.79 -21.28 -8.91
N ALA A 24 -1.95 -21.43 -7.60
CA ALA A 24 -2.53 -22.63 -6.99
C ALA A 24 -3.97 -22.89 -7.47
N LEU A 25 -4.81 -21.85 -7.49
CA LEU A 25 -6.18 -21.94 -8.02
C LEU A 25 -6.20 -22.27 -9.51
N SER A 26 -5.33 -21.64 -10.31
CA SER A 26 -5.23 -21.90 -11.75
C SER A 26 -4.78 -23.34 -12.04
N MET A 27 -3.81 -23.85 -11.28
CA MET A 27 -3.36 -25.24 -11.38
C MET A 27 -4.49 -26.22 -11.02
N ALA A 28 -5.29 -25.91 -10.00
CA ALA A 28 -6.40 -26.76 -9.58
C ALA A 28 -7.47 -26.94 -10.68
N VAL A 29 -7.59 -25.96 -11.61
CA VAL A 29 -8.50 -26.03 -12.76
C VAL A 29 -7.78 -26.42 -14.07
N GLY A 30 -6.53 -26.89 -14.00
CA GLY A 30 -5.81 -27.48 -15.13
C GLY A 30 -4.87 -26.53 -15.90
N ALA A 31 -4.58 -25.32 -15.39
CA ALA A 31 -3.59 -24.45 -16.02
C ALA A 31 -2.17 -25.03 -15.93
N THR A 32 -1.40 -24.92 -17.01
CA THR A 32 0.02 -25.31 -17.03
C THR A 32 0.91 -24.22 -16.42
N LEU A 33 2.12 -24.59 -15.98
CA LEU A 33 3.10 -23.62 -15.47
C LEU A 33 3.42 -22.51 -16.50
N THR A 34 3.45 -22.85 -17.79
CA THR A 34 3.67 -21.88 -18.87
C THR A 34 2.51 -20.88 -18.98
N ALA A 35 1.26 -21.34 -18.85
CA ALA A 35 0.08 -20.47 -18.85
C ALA A 35 0.09 -19.53 -17.64
N ILE A 36 0.47 -20.03 -16.46
CA ILE A 36 0.58 -19.23 -15.24
C ILE A 36 1.67 -18.16 -15.39
N LYS A 37 2.86 -18.51 -15.90
CA LYS A 37 3.94 -17.54 -16.17
C LYS A 37 3.47 -16.44 -17.13
N ALA A 38 2.83 -16.82 -18.24
CA ALA A 38 2.34 -15.86 -19.22
C ALA A 38 1.27 -14.93 -18.62
N GLY A 39 0.33 -15.48 -17.85
CA GLY A 39 -0.72 -14.70 -17.19
C GLY A 39 -0.17 -13.72 -16.15
N LEU A 40 0.76 -14.16 -15.30
CA LEU A 40 1.38 -13.30 -14.29
C LEU A 40 2.26 -12.21 -14.91
N ALA A 41 3.00 -12.52 -15.98
CA ALA A 41 3.82 -11.53 -16.69
C ALA A 41 2.99 -10.48 -17.44
N ALA A 42 1.76 -10.82 -17.84
CA ALA A 42 0.84 -9.91 -18.51
C ALA A 42 0.01 -9.03 -17.55
N LEU A 43 0.21 -9.17 -16.24
CA LEU A 43 -0.48 -8.34 -15.25
C LEU A 43 -0.15 -6.86 -15.48
N LYS A 44 -1.19 -6.04 -15.41
CA LYS A 44 -1.06 -4.59 -15.37
C LYS A 44 -1.40 -4.11 -13.98
N ALA A 45 -0.67 -3.10 -13.51
CA ALA A 45 -1.05 -2.40 -12.29
C ALA A 45 -2.48 -1.88 -12.47
N VAL A 46 -3.33 -2.18 -11.48
CA VAL A 46 -4.70 -1.67 -11.45
C VAL A 46 -4.64 -0.31 -10.76
N PRO A 47 -5.24 0.76 -11.33
CA PRO A 47 -5.35 2.05 -10.65
C PRO A 47 -5.91 1.87 -9.22
N GLY A 48 -5.30 2.52 -8.24
CA GLY A 48 -5.62 2.35 -6.82
C GLY A 48 -5.07 1.08 -6.15
N ARG A 49 -4.19 0.30 -6.79
CA ARG A 49 -3.46 -0.83 -6.17
C ARG A 49 -1.94 -0.64 -6.28
N LEU A 50 -1.36 0.14 -5.38
CA LEU A 50 0.04 0.61 -5.42
C LEU A 50 0.46 1.14 -6.79
N PHE A 51 -0.42 1.91 -7.43
CA PHE A 51 -0.18 2.46 -8.75
C PHE A 51 0.81 3.64 -8.67
N PRO A 52 1.99 3.56 -9.32
CA PRO A 52 2.98 4.64 -9.26
C PRO A 52 2.58 5.83 -10.15
N ILE A 53 2.51 7.01 -9.55
CA ILE A 53 2.25 8.30 -10.21
C ILE A 53 3.46 9.20 -9.96
N GLN A 54 4.26 9.42 -11.01
CA GLN A 54 5.40 10.33 -10.94
C GLN A 54 4.92 11.78 -11.00
N LEU A 55 5.19 12.58 -9.97
CA LEU A 55 4.83 14.01 -9.94
C LEU A 55 5.98 14.91 -10.46
N SER A 56 7.22 14.54 -10.14
CA SER A 56 8.45 15.18 -10.62
C SER A 56 9.62 14.23 -10.43
N GLU A 57 10.83 14.55 -10.91
CA GLU A 57 12.03 13.68 -10.81
C GLU A 57 12.25 13.09 -9.40
N ASN A 58 11.92 13.86 -8.36
CA ASN A 58 12.13 13.49 -6.97
C ASN A 58 10.82 13.35 -6.17
N GLN A 59 9.69 13.12 -6.84
CA GLN A 59 8.40 12.95 -6.17
C GLN A 59 7.57 11.84 -6.82
N LEU A 60 7.28 10.81 -6.03
CA LEU A 60 6.48 9.65 -6.41
C LEU A 60 5.28 9.53 -5.49
N VAL A 61 4.10 9.30 -6.06
CA VAL A 61 2.91 8.90 -5.32
C VAL A 61 2.61 7.45 -5.66
N LEU A 62 2.36 6.64 -4.64
CA LEU A 62 1.83 5.29 -4.74
C LEU A 62 0.34 5.37 -4.40
N ASP A 63 -0.50 5.30 -5.42
CA ASP A 63 -1.95 5.29 -5.27
C ASP A 63 -2.43 3.87 -4.94
N ASP A 64 -2.83 3.68 -3.68
CA ASP A 64 -3.42 2.46 -3.12
C ASP A 64 -4.83 2.74 -2.57
N ALA A 65 -5.58 3.62 -3.23
CA ALA A 65 -6.90 4.09 -2.81
C ALA A 65 -8.05 3.10 -3.05
N TYR A 66 -7.79 1.89 -3.57
CA TYR A 66 -8.85 0.94 -3.89
C TYR A 66 -9.38 0.18 -2.67
N ASN A 67 -8.50 -0.22 -1.74
CA ASN A 67 -8.87 -1.05 -0.59
C ASN A 67 -8.16 -0.61 0.69
N ALA A 68 -8.96 -0.23 1.69
CA ALA A 68 -8.50 0.22 3.00
C ALA A 68 -8.91 -0.80 4.07
N ASN A 69 -8.03 -1.77 4.33
CA ASN A 69 -8.12 -2.67 5.47
C ASN A 69 -6.74 -2.80 6.14
N VAL A 70 -6.68 -3.37 7.34
CA VAL A 70 -5.43 -3.51 8.11
C VAL A 70 -4.33 -4.21 7.30
N GLY A 71 -4.68 -5.27 6.57
CA GLY A 71 -3.73 -6.04 5.76
C GLY A 71 -3.15 -5.23 4.60
N SER A 72 -4.01 -4.58 3.81
CA SER A 72 -3.57 -3.74 2.68
C SER A 72 -2.75 -2.55 3.15
N MET A 73 -3.21 -1.84 4.18
CA MET A 73 -2.50 -0.68 4.72
C MET A 73 -1.15 -1.06 5.34
N THR A 74 -1.06 -2.18 6.06
CA THR A 74 0.23 -2.67 6.60
C THR A 74 1.20 -3.04 5.48
N ALA A 75 0.71 -3.65 4.40
CA ALA A 75 1.52 -3.94 3.22
C ALA A 75 1.98 -2.65 2.50
N ALA A 76 1.11 -1.65 2.41
CA ALA A 76 1.42 -0.35 1.85
C ALA A 76 2.49 0.40 2.65
N VAL A 77 2.44 0.31 4.00
CA VAL A 77 3.48 0.79 4.91
C VAL A 77 4.82 0.10 4.62
N GLN A 78 4.84 -1.22 4.48
CA GLN A 78 6.08 -1.95 4.17
C GLN A 78 6.68 -1.50 2.84
N VAL A 79 5.88 -1.39 1.79
CA VAL A 79 6.34 -0.89 0.49
C VAL A 79 6.91 0.52 0.62
N LEU A 80 6.21 1.42 1.32
CA LEU A 80 6.66 2.78 1.54
C LEU A 80 7.97 2.82 2.35
N SER A 81 8.16 1.92 3.30
CA SER A 81 9.36 1.86 4.14
C SER A 81 10.63 1.50 3.37
N GLU A 82 10.50 0.70 2.30
CA GLU A 82 11.60 0.29 1.41
C GLU A 82 11.97 1.40 0.40
N MET A 83 11.19 2.49 0.33
CA MET A 83 11.42 3.58 -0.61
C MET A 83 12.49 4.56 -0.11
N PRO A 84 13.32 5.15 -1.01
CA PRO A 84 14.32 6.11 -0.60
C PRO A 84 13.70 7.49 -0.30
N GLY A 85 14.36 8.25 0.58
CA GLY A 85 14.02 9.64 0.87
C GLY A 85 12.96 9.81 1.96
N TYR A 86 12.23 10.92 1.90
CA TYR A 86 11.21 11.32 2.88
C TYR A 86 9.87 10.66 2.55
N ARG A 87 9.39 9.81 3.45
CA ARG A 87 8.23 8.94 3.25
C ARG A 87 7.02 9.47 4.00
N VAL A 88 5.94 9.69 3.26
CA VAL A 88 4.69 10.21 3.81
C VAL A 88 3.57 9.20 3.55
N LEU A 89 3.00 8.68 4.62
CA LEU A 89 1.78 7.88 4.53
C LEU A 89 0.57 8.81 4.63
N VAL A 90 -0.31 8.77 3.65
CA VAL A 90 -1.59 9.51 3.64
C VAL A 90 -2.71 8.49 3.69
N VAL A 91 -3.52 8.54 4.75
CA VAL A 91 -4.54 7.52 5.03
C VAL A 91 -5.91 8.15 5.31
N GLY A 92 -6.94 7.58 4.71
CA GLY A 92 -8.34 7.84 5.04
C GLY A 92 -8.88 6.89 6.12
N ASP A 93 -10.15 7.09 6.51
CA ASP A 93 -10.89 6.09 7.29
C ASP A 93 -10.89 4.74 6.54
N MET A 94 -10.75 3.64 7.27
CA MET A 94 -11.06 2.31 6.79
C MET A 94 -12.57 2.06 6.95
N ALA A 95 -13.24 1.67 5.86
CA ALA A 95 -14.68 1.41 5.88
C ALA A 95 -15.04 0.09 6.59
N GLU A 96 -16.29 -0.02 7.05
CA GLU A 96 -16.93 -1.28 7.47
C GLU A 96 -16.32 -2.01 8.70
N LEU A 97 -15.53 -1.33 9.53
CA LEU A 97 -14.88 -1.94 10.70
C LEU A 97 -15.71 -2.02 11.99
N GLY A 98 -16.86 -1.33 12.05
CA GLY A 98 -17.73 -1.34 13.24
C GLY A 98 -16.98 -0.98 14.53
N ALA A 99 -17.14 -1.82 15.56
CA ALA A 99 -16.53 -1.61 16.88
C ALA A 99 -14.99 -1.77 16.90
N GLU A 100 -14.40 -2.46 15.91
CA GLU A 100 -12.96 -2.70 15.84
C GLU A 100 -12.20 -1.56 15.14
N SER A 101 -12.92 -0.55 14.64
CA SER A 101 -12.35 0.55 13.86
C SER A 101 -11.14 1.19 14.54
N GLU A 102 -11.26 1.57 15.82
CA GLU A 102 -10.17 2.23 16.53
C GLU A 102 -8.91 1.34 16.64
N ALA A 103 -9.08 0.07 17.03
CA ALA A 103 -7.99 -0.88 17.16
C ALA A 103 -7.27 -1.13 15.82
N CYS A 104 -8.03 -1.26 14.74
CA CYS A 104 -7.48 -1.43 13.40
C CYS A 104 -6.66 -0.22 12.95
N HIS A 105 -7.15 1.00 13.18
CA HIS A 105 -6.40 2.21 12.85
C HIS A 105 -5.11 2.30 13.69
N LEU A 106 -5.20 2.05 15.00
CA LEU A 106 -4.01 2.03 15.88
C LEU A 106 -2.95 1.04 15.38
N GLN A 107 -3.36 -0.16 14.98
CA GLN A 107 -2.45 -1.17 14.44
C GLN A 107 -1.69 -0.68 13.20
N VAL A 108 -2.36 0.00 12.27
CA VAL A 108 -1.71 0.59 11.09
C VAL A 108 -0.76 1.72 11.49
N GLY A 109 -1.13 2.55 12.47
CA GLY A 109 -0.28 3.60 13.01
C GLY A 109 0.99 3.06 13.68
N GLU A 110 0.87 1.97 14.46
CA GLU A 110 1.99 1.28 15.07
C GLU A 110 2.91 0.65 14.01
N ALA A 111 2.35 0.03 12.98
CA ALA A 111 3.13 -0.49 11.86
C ALA A 111 3.91 0.62 11.14
N ALA A 112 3.29 1.77 10.89
CA ALA A 112 3.95 2.92 10.26
C ALA A 112 5.10 3.47 11.12
N LYS A 113 4.89 3.53 12.44
CA LYS A 113 5.92 3.93 13.39
C LYS A 113 7.08 2.95 13.44
N ALA A 114 6.80 1.65 13.52
CA ALA A 114 7.80 0.60 13.55
C ALA A 114 8.63 0.54 12.24
N ALA A 115 8.00 0.83 11.11
CA ALA A 115 8.64 0.90 9.80
C ALA A 115 9.45 2.20 9.57
N GLY A 116 9.44 3.13 10.54
CA GLY A 116 10.20 4.37 10.47
C GLY A 116 9.69 5.36 9.41
N ILE A 117 8.38 5.40 9.16
CA ILE A 117 7.76 6.36 8.25
C ILE A 117 7.91 7.79 8.80
N ASP A 118 8.37 8.72 7.98
CA ASP A 118 8.75 10.07 8.42
C ASP A 118 7.55 10.94 8.78
N ARG A 119 6.40 10.72 8.13
CA ARG A 119 5.15 11.42 8.45
C ARG A 119 3.92 10.58 8.10
N VAL A 120 2.89 10.68 8.93
CA VAL A 120 1.56 10.14 8.66
C VAL A 120 0.56 11.28 8.63
N LEU A 121 -0.21 11.37 7.57
CA LEU A 121 -1.33 12.31 7.39
C LEU A 121 -2.62 11.49 7.37
N SER A 122 -3.57 11.87 8.21
CA SER A 122 -4.86 11.18 8.30
C SER A 122 -6.01 12.12 7.94
N THR A 123 -7.00 11.62 7.21
CA THR A 123 -8.24 12.34 6.92
C THR A 123 -9.45 11.47 7.25
N GLY A 124 -10.33 11.91 8.12
CA GLY A 124 -11.48 11.11 8.55
C GLY A 124 -11.94 11.45 9.96
N ASN A 125 -13.16 11.03 10.31
CA ASN A 125 -13.72 11.26 11.64
C ASN A 125 -13.33 10.15 12.63
N SER A 126 -12.95 8.97 12.13
CA SER A 126 -12.63 7.79 12.93
C SER A 126 -11.13 7.48 12.97
N VAL A 127 -10.34 8.02 12.04
CA VAL A 127 -8.88 7.89 12.05
C VAL A 127 -8.26 8.75 13.14
N ARG A 128 -8.13 8.19 14.34
CA ARG A 128 -7.28 8.73 15.40
C ARG A 128 -6.07 7.81 15.61
N LEU A 129 -5.11 7.92 14.70
CA LEU A 129 -3.80 7.26 14.83
C LEU A 129 -3.01 7.92 15.97
N SER A 130 -3.17 7.50 17.22
CA SER A 130 -2.24 7.91 18.29
C SER A 130 -1.05 6.94 18.32
N ALA A 131 0.20 7.39 18.16
CA ALA A 131 0.90 8.21 19.15
C ALA A 131 1.76 9.36 18.57
N THR A 132 1.09 10.33 17.90
CA THR A 132 1.42 11.76 17.63
C THR A 132 2.84 12.22 17.19
N PRO A 133 2.96 13.25 16.31
CA PRO A 133 2.19 14.48 16.32
C PRO A 133 1.12 14.56 15.24
N ALA A 134 -0.06 14.98 15.69
CA ALA A 134 -1.15 15.40 14.85
C ALA A 134 -0.67 16.51 13.93
N ALA A 135 -1.02 16.41 12.66
CA ALA A 135 -1.30 17.60 11.89
C ALA A 135 -2.77 17.51 11.49
N SER A 136 -3.61 18.25 12.21
CA SER A 136 -4.72 18.94 11.54
C SER A 136 -4.16 19.53 10.25
N ALA A 137 -4.90 19.35 9.15
CA ALA A 137 -4.51 19.73 7.80
C ALA A 137 -3.82 21.10 7.77
N ASN A 138 -2.49 21.10 7.84
CA ASN A 138 -1.64 22.26 7.70
C ASN A 138 -0.39 21.79 6.98
N ILE A 139 -0.40 22.01 5.67
CA ILE A 139 0.74 21.82 4.77
C ILE A 139 1.80 22.84 5.19
N LEU A 140 2.70 22.47 6.11
CA LEU A 140 3.82 23.31 6.54
C LEU A 140 4.98 23.25 5.52
N PRO A 141 5.83 24.31 5.46
CA PRO A 141 6.72 24.56 4.32
C PRO A 141 7.86 23.54 4.21
N ILE A 142 8.26 23.35 2.95
CA ILE A 142 8.83 22.13 2.41
C ILE A 142 10.34 22.33 2.14
N LYS A 143 11.24 21.52 2.72
CA LYS A 143 12.68 21.54 2.35
C LYS A 143 12.93 20.84 1.00
N PRO A 144 13.65 21.43 0.04
CA PRO A 144 13.60 21.07 -1.39
C PRO A 144 14.50 19.91 -1.87
N ARG A 145 15.18 19.13 -1.00
CA ARG A 145 16.33 18.30 -1.45
C ARG A 145 16.27 16.78 -1.22
N SER A 146 15.19 16.21 -0.69
CA SER A 146 15.07 14.75 -0.49
C SER A 146 13.96 14.19 -1.38
N LEU A 147 14.23 13.08 -2.10
CA LEU A 147 13.21 12.27 -2.80
C LEU A 147 12.00 12.06 -1.89
N ARG A 148 10.79 12.21 -2.41
CA ARG A 148 9.56 12.11 -1.64
C ARG A 148 8.72 10.99 -2.19
N VAL A 149 8.36 10.06 -1.32
CA VAL A 149 7.40 9.01 -1.67
C VAL A 149 6.19 9.16 -0.80
N TYR A 150 5.04 9.31 -1.43
CA TYR A 150 3.75 9.38 -0.78
C TYR A 150 3.03 8.07 -1.03
N THR A 151 2.42 7.48 -0.02
CA THR A 151 1.45 6.40 -0.24
C THR A 151 0.08 6.94 0.12
N LEU A 152 -0.86 6.87 -0.82
CA LEU A 152 -2.26 7.25 -0.61
C LEU A 152 -3.08 5.98 -0.43
N CYS A 153 -3.63 5.74 0.77
CA CYS A 153 -4.66 4.73 0.99
C CYS A 153 -5.96 5.44 1.36
N PHE A 154 -7.04 5.21 0.60
CA PHE A 154 -8.37 5.75 0.90
C PHE A 154 -9.43 4.64 0.93
N ARG A 155 -10.41 4.76 1.85
CA ARG A 155 -11.84 4.73 1.49
C ARG A 155 -12.74 5.20 2.65
N SER A 156 -13.25 6.44 2.56
CA SER A 156 -14.49 6.82 3.24
C SER A 156 -15.58 6.94 2.18
N ASN A 157 -16.59 6.05 2.24
CA ASN A 157 -17.83 6.18 1.48
C ASN A 157 -18.64 7.32 2.13
N GLN A 158 -18.63 8.49 1.50
CA GLN A 158 -19.85 9.27 1.40
C GLN A 158 -20.29 9.28 -0.06
#